data_AF-A0A5Q3HDD3-F1
#
_entry.id   AF-A0A5Q3HDD3-F1
#
_cell.length_a   1.000
_cell.length_b   1.000
_cell.length_c   1.000
_cell.angle_alpha   90.00
_cell.angle_beta   90.00
_cell.angle_gamma   90.00
#
_symmetry.space_group_name_H-M   'P 1'
#
loop_
_entity.id
_entity.type
_entity.pdbx_description
1 polymer ?
#
loop_
_entity_poly.entity_id
_entity_poly.type
_entity_poly.pdbx_seq_one_letter_code
_entity_poly.pdbx_strand_id
1 'polypeptide(L)'
;MTFSSFSRWALLLLMTSFNAQAQITWPDPYLSGVRNLPDSKLVELIVSGSEPAHIQHIINLAPKDPALALERMRTFADLKIPTAMYVTGLWLQVKDPAAAFEWLKLAADAGHPVAQEAVGAQYKSGKAVARNDAASFDYYLKAATGGIRPAMLNVATGYCLGDGVSKNVKEGRRWVDTLNKGQPKAKAFSYGDLECE
;
A
#
# COMPACT_ATOMS: atom_id res chain seq x y z
N MET A 1 13.46 -28.63 45.97
CA MET A 1 12.01 -28.43 45.68
C MET A 1 11.76 -26.93 45.82
N THR A 2 11.89 -26.09 44.77
CA THR A 2 10.97 -25.83 43.64
C THR A 2 9.53 -25.59 44.06
N PHE A 3 9.00 -24.39 43.79
CA PHE A 3 7.64 -24.06 43.32
C PHE A 3 7.64 -22.54 43.05
N SER A 4 7.99 -22.07 41.85
CA SER A 4 7.26 -21.99 40.57
C SER A 4 6.26 -20.83 40.48
N SER A 5 6.58 -19.92 39.56
CA SER A 5 5.69 -19.20 38.64
C SER A 5 4.36 -18.68 39.17
N PHE A 6 4.31 -17.37 39.42
CA PHE A 6 3.09 -16.63 39.17
C PHE A 6 2.78 -16.68 37.67
N SER A 7 1.53 -17.02 37.38
CA SER A 7 1.10 -17.69 36.16
C SER A 7 0.87 -16.72 34.98
N ARG A 8 1.09 -17.24 33.76
CA ARG A 8 0.81 -16.60 32.45
C ARG A 8 -0.62 -16.06 32.28
N TRP A 9 -1.52 -16.31 33.22
CA TRP A 9 -2.92 -15.95 33.14
C TRP A 9 -3.20 -14.46 33.35
N ALA A 10 -2.35 -13.73 34.09
CA ALA A 10 -2.54 -12.30 34.28
C ALA A 10 -2.26 -11.46 33.01
N LEU A 11 -1.42 -11.96 32.09
CA LEU A 11 -1.15 -11.33 30.80
C LEU A 11 -2.20 -11.67 29.73
N LEU A 12 -3.01 -12.71 29.93
CA LEU A 12 -4.01 -13.11 28.93
C LEU A 12 -5.22 -12.16 28.89
N LEU A 13 -5.58 -11.52 30.01
CA LEU A 13 -6.76 -10.66 30.09
C LEU A 13 -6.56 -9.23 29.52
N LEU A 14 -5.33 -8.83 29.20
CA LEU A 14 -5.08 -7.60 28.42
C LEU A 14 -5.03 -7.85 26.91
N MET A 15 -5.10 -9.11 26.46
CA MET A 15 -5.21 -9.46 25.03
C MET A 15 -6.64 -9.84 24.59
N THR A 16 -7.61 -9.88 25.49
CA THR A 16 -8.99 -10.32 25.19
C THR A 16 -9.90 -9.28 24.55
N SER A 17 -9.37 -8.24 23.91
CA SER A 17 -10.13 -7.53 22.84
C SER A 17 -9.77 -8.03 21.43
N PHE A 18 -8.89 -9.03 21.33
CA PHE A 18 -8.75 -9.86 20.15
C PHE A 18 -9.17 -11.29 20.49
N ASN A 19 -10.33 -11.67 19.96
CA ASN A 19 -10.66 -12.99 19.42
C ASN A 19 -11.99 -13.54 19.97
N ALA A 20 -13.03 -13.50 19.13
CA ALA A 20 -14.08 -14.53 19.12
C ALA A 20 -14.90 -14.43 17.82
N GLN A 21 -14.70 -15.43 16.94
CA GLN A 21 -15.64 -15.92 15.93
C GLN A 21 -15.94 -15.03 14.69
N ALA A 22 -14.99 -15.04 13.77
CA ALA A 22 -15.24 -15.64 12.46
C ALA A 22 -14.00 -16.44 12.05
N GLN A 23 -13.91 -17.67 12.55
CA GLN A 23 -12.99 -18.67 12.01
C GLN A 23 -13.42 -18.97 10.58
N ILE A 24 -12.80 -18.31 9.60
CA ILE A 24 -12.73 -18.84 8.24
C ILE A 24 -11.57 -19.83 8.25
N THR A 25 -11.85 -21.06 8.70
CA THR A 25 -10.98 -22.18 8.38
C THR A 25 -11.25 -22.54 6.92
N TRP A 26 -10.36 -22.13 6.02
CA TRP A 26 -10.38 -22.65 4.67
C TRP A 26 -10.00 -24.13 4.71
N PRO A 27 -10.78 -25.03 4.10
CA PRO A 27 -10.36 -26.42 3.97
C PRO A 27 -9.13 -26.45 3.06
N ASP A 28 -8.08 -27.15 3.52
CA ASP A 28 -6.82 -27.42 2.82
C ASP A 28 -6.92 -28.63 1.84
N PRO A 29 -7.79 -28.59 0.81
CA PRO A 29 -7.52 -29.30 -0.43
C PRO A 29 -7.47 -28.39 -1.68
N TYR A 30 -7.74 -27.08 -1.56
CA TYR A 30 -7.72 -26.15 -2.70
C TYR A 30 -6.34 -25.52 -2.98
N LEU A 31 -5.34 -25.71 -2.12
CA LEU A 31 -4.02 -25.05 -2.19
C LEU A 31 -2.86 -25.92 -2.70
N SER A 32 -3.08 -27.21 -2.93
CA SER A 32 -2.05 -28.11 -3.48
C SER A 32 -1.87 -27.90 -4.99
N GLY A 33 -2.95 -27.64 -5.72
CA GLY A 33 -2.92 -27.38 -7.18
C GLY A 33 -2.41 -25.99 -7.58
N VAL A 34 -2.52 -25.00 -6.68
CA VAL A 34 -2.14 -23.60 -6.93
C VAL A 34 -0.62 -23.40 -6.81
N ARG A 35 0.07 -24.23 -6.01
CA ARG A 35 1.53 -24.20 -5.81
C ARG A 35 2.34 -24.52 -7.08
N ASN A 36 1.74 -25.20 -8.04
CA ASN A 36 2.37 -25.63 -9.29
C ASN A 36 1.66 -25.03 -10.52
N LEU A 37 1.08 -23.84 -10.38
CA LEU A 37 0.47 -23.18 -11.53
C LEU A 37 1.55 -22.82 -12.57
N PRO A 38 1.31 -23.12 -13.85
CA PRO A 38 2.18 -22.66 -14.92
C PRO A 38 2.16 -21.12 -14.97
N ASP A 39 3.29 -20.52 -15.36
CA ASP A 39 3.50 -19.07 -15.30
C ASP A 39 2.40 -18.29 -16.04
N SER A 40 1.82 -18.85 -17.10
CA SER A 40 0.68 -18.26 -17.84
C SER A 40 -0.58 -18.04 -17.00
N LYS A 41 -0.90 -18.93 -16.04
CA LYS A 41 -2.06 -18.78 -15.15
C LYS A 41 -1.81 -17.79 -14.02
N LEU A 42 -0.56 -17.64 -13.60
CA LEU A 42 -0.15 -16.60 -12.64
C LEU A 42 -0.24 -15.21 -13.29
N VAL A 43 0.21 -15.07 -14.55
CA VAL A 43 0.00 -13.85 -15.34
C VAL A 43 -1.49 -13.50 -15.41
N GLU A 44 -2.35 -14.47 -15.73
CA GLU A 44 -3.80 -14.28 -15.82
C GLU A 44 -4.42 -13.80 -14.48
N LEU A 45 -3.98 -14.37 -13.36
CA LEU A 45 -4.43 -13.93 -12.02
C LEU A 45 -3.99 -12.50 -11.70
N ILE A 46 -2.75 -12.14 -12.05
CA ILE A 46 -2.19 -10.79 -11.83
C ILE A 46 -2.85 -9.76 -12.76
N VAL A 47 -3.08 -10.12 -14.03
CA VAL A 47 -3.67 -9.25 -15.07
C VAL A 47 -5.17 -9.06 -14.88
N SER A 48 -5.88 -10.02 -14.28
CA SER A 48 -7.32 -9.90 -13.99
C SER A 48 -7.67 -8.89 -12.89
N GLY A 49 -6.68 -8.16 -12.33
CA GLY A 49 -6.91 -6.98 -11.50
C GLY A 49 -7.66 -7.26 -10.19
N SER A 50 -7.55 -8.47 -9.69
CA SER A 50 -8.48 -8.98 -8.70
C SER A 50 -7.99 -8.62 -7.29
N GLU A 51 -8.69 -7.68 -6.66
CA GLU A 51 -8.70 -7.23 -5.24
C GLU A 51 -7.42 -7.30 -4.35
N PRO A 52 -7.26 -6.37 -3.38
CA PRO A 52 -6.18 -6.40 -2.38
C PRO A 52 -5.98 -7.75 -1.67
N ALA A 53 -7.04 -8.56 -1.55
CA ALA A 53 -6.99 -9.91 -1.00
C ALA A 53 -6.14 -10.89 -1.83
N HIS A 54 -6.08 -10.74 -3.17
CA HIS A 54 -5.22 -11.60 -3.99
C HIS A 54 -3.78 -11.14 -4.02
N ILE A 55 -3.48 -9.86 -3.72
CA ILE A 55 -2.09 -9.41 -3.56
C ILE A 55 -1.44 -10.15 -2.38
N GLN A 56 -2.14 -10.28 -1.25
CA GLN A 56 -1.66 -11.08 -0.12
C GLN A 56 -1.56 -12.58 -0.48
N HIS A 57 -2.46 -13.10 -1.30
CA HIS A 57 -2.38 -14.46 -1.83
C HIS A 57 -1.16 -14.66 -2.73
N ILE A 58 -0.86 -13.72 -3.63
CA ILE A 58 0.33 -13.72 -4.50
C ILE A 58 1.62 -13.60 -3.68
N ILE A 59 1.64 -12.78 -2.62
CA ILE A 59 2.76 -12.69 -1.67
C ILE A 59 2.97 -14.03 -0.93
N ASN A 60 1.88 -14.71 -0.54
CA ASN A 60 1.95 -16.03 0.09
C ASN A 60 2.33 -17.15 -0.92
N LEU A 61 2.12 -16.93 -2.21
CA LEU A 61 2.56 -17.77 -3.32
C LEU A 61 4.01 -17.48 -3.75
N ALA A 62 4.65 -16.42 -3.23
CA ALA A 62 6.05 -16.16 -3.48
C ALA A 62 6.88 -17.37 -3.01
N PRO A 63 7.83 -17.86 -3.82
CA PRO A 63 8.67 -18.98 -3.43
C PRO A 63 9.34 -18.72 -2.08
N LYS A 64 9.51 -19.76 -1.26
CA LYS A 64 10.37 -19.70 -0.07
C LYS A 64 11.82 -19.29 -0.42
N ASP A 65 12.19 -19.44 -1.69
CA ASP A 65 13.45 -18.98 -2.24
C ASP A 65 13.34 -17.51 -2.72
N PRO A 66 13.98 -16.56 -2.02
CA PRO A 66 14.01 -15.15 -2.42
C PRO A 66 14.63 -14.91 -3.81
N ALA A 67 15.50 -15.81 -4.31
CA ALA A 67 16.13 -15.65 -5.63
C ALA A 67 15.12 -15.92 -6.77
N LEU A 68 14.33 -16.98 -6.65
CA LEU A 68 13.31 -17.34 -7.63
C LEU A 68 12.14 -16.33 -7.65
N ALA A 69 11.79 -15.75 -6.50
CA ALA A 69 10.80 -14.68 -6.41
C ALA A 69 11.26 -13.44 -7.21
N LEU A 70 12.52 -13.03 -7.04
CA LEU A 70 13.11 -11.89 -7.73
C LEU A 70 13.26 -12.14 -9.24
N GLU A 71 13.64 -13.35 -9.65
CA GLU A 71 13.75 -13.74 -11.06
C GLU A 71 12.39 -13.65 -11.76
N ARG A 72 11.33 -14.22 -11.17
CA ARG A 72 9.97 -14.16 -11.73
C ARG A 72 9.47 -12.72 -11.81
N MET A 73 9.68 -11.95 -10.75
CA MET A 73 9.31 -10.53 -10.69
C MET A 73 10.00 -9.70 -11.77
N ARG A 74 11.27 -9.98 -12.09
CA ARG A 74 11.97 -9.35 -13.22
C ARG A 74 11.32 -9.69 -14.56
N THR A 75 10.96 -10.94 -14.79
CA THR A 75 10.25 -11.35 -16.00
C THR A 75 8.91 -10.62 -16.17
N PHE A 76 8.13 -10.44 -15.10
CA PHE A 76 6.88 -9.68 -15.16
C PHE A 76 7.10 -8.16 -15.32
N ALA A 77 8.19 -7.65 -14.78
CA ALA A 77 8.57 -6.26 -14.97
C ALA A 77 9.05 -5.97 -16.40
N ASP A 78 9.70 -6.93 -17.07
CA ASP A 78 10.03 -6.87 -18.49
C ASP A 78 8.76 -6.82 -19.37
N LEU A 79 7.66 -7.42 -18.89
CA LEU A 79 6.32 -7.30 -19.49
C LEU A 79 5.60 -5.98 -19.17
N LYS A 80 6.25 -5.07 -18.43
CA LYS A 80 5.73 -3.75 -18.04
C LYS A 80 4.38 -3.79 -17.33
N ILE A 81 4.11 -4.85 -16.57
CA ILE A 81 2.88 -5.00 -15.79
C ILE A 81 3.00 -4.17 -14.50
N PRO A 82 2.21 -3.10 -14.31
CA PRO A 82 2.40 -2.17 -13.18
C PRO A 82 2.23 -2.84 -11.80
N THR A 83 1.28 -3.77 -11.68
CA THR A 83 1.04 -4.54 -10.45
C THR A 83 2.24 -5.40 -10.06
N ALA A 84 2.92 -6.01 -11.03
CA ALA A 84 4.09 -6.83 -10.76
C ALA A 84 5.28 -5.99 -10.30
N MET A 85 5.50 -4.84 -10.94
CA MET A 85 6.51 -3.86 -10.51
C MET A 85 6.23 -3.39 -9.08
N TYR A 86 4.98 -3.09 -8.74
CA TYR A 86 4.58 -2.67 -7.40
C TYR A 86 4.88 -3.73 -6.34
N VAL A 87 4.49 -4.99 -6.56
CA VAL A 87 4.75 -6.09 -5.62
C VAL A 87 6.26 -6.33 -5.47
N THR A 88 7.03 -6.18 -6.55
CA THR A 88 8.50 -6.27 -6.51
C THR A 88 9.10 -5.20 -5.60
N GLY A 89 8.61 -3.96 -5.73
CA GLY A 89 9.01 -2.86 -4.86
C GLY A 89 8.69 -3.13 -3.38
N LEU A 90 7.48 -3.61 -3.08
CA LEU A 90 7.11 -3.98 -1.70
C LEU A 90 8.01 -5.06 -1.10
N TRP A 91 8.35 -6.08 -1.90
CA TRP A 91 9.17 -7.20 -1.43
C TRP A 91 10.59 -6.75 -1.06
N LEU A 92 11.16 -5.82 -1.82
CA LEU A 92 12.50 -5.31 -1.58
C LEU A 92 12.60 -4.30 -0.44
N GLN A 93 11.47 -3.76 0.05
CA GLN A 93 11.44 -2.60 0.95
C GLN A 93 12.31 -2.75 2.22
N VAL A 94 12.45 -3.95 2.77
CA VAL A 94 13.26 -4.21 3.98
C VAL A 94 14.73 -4.49 3.64
N LYS A 95 14.97 -5.19 2.52
CA LYS A 95 16.32 -5.69 2.16
C LYS A 95 17.13 -4.65 1.40
N ASP A 96 16.49 -3.95 0.48
CA ASP A 96 17.09 -2.94 -0.39
C ASP A 96 16.05 -1.83 -0.67
N PRO A 97 15.94 -0.85 0.23
CA PRO A 97 14.98 0.25 0.10
C PRO A 97 15.18 1.09 -1.17
N ALA A 98 16.42 1.22 -1.65
CA ALA A 98 16.74 1.97 -2.86
C ALA A 98 16.22 1.23 -4.10
N ALA A 99 16.50 -0.07 -4.22
CA ALA A 99 15.93 -0.88 -5.30
C ALA A 99 14.40 -0.96 -5.22
N ALA A 100 13.83 -1.05 -4.01
CA ALA A 100 12.40 -1.00 -3.79
C ALA A 100 11.77 0.28 -4.36
N PHE A 101 12.39 1.43 -4.09
CA PHE A 101 11.94 2.72 -4.60
C PHE A 101 11.91 2.75 -6.14
N GLU A 102 12.97 2.27 -6.81
CA GLU A 102 13.01 2.24 -8.27
C GLU A 102 11.87 1.40 -8.87
N TRP A 103 11.57 0.24 -8.30
CA TRP A 103 10.45 -0.60 -8.76
C TRP A 103 9.08 0.04 -8.50
N LEU A 104 8.88 0.64 -7.33
CA LEU A 104 7.66 1.40 -7.02
C LEU A 104 7.49 2.57 -7.99
N LYS A 105 8.59 3.25 -8.33
CA LYS A 105 8.59 4.36 -9.28
C LYS A 105 8.21 3.91 -10.68
N LEU A 106 8.76 2.79 -11.16
CA LEU A 106 8.38 2.20 -12.44
C LEU A 106 6.87 1.84 -12.48
N ALA A 107 6.36 1.23 -11.42
CA ALA A 107 4.92 0.93 -11.29
C ALA A 107 4.06 2.21 -11.31
N ALA A 108 4.49 3.24 -10.58
CA ALA A 108 3.79 4.52 -10.48
C ALA A 108 3.76 5.26 -11.82
N ASP A 109 4.89 5.27 -12.53
CA ASP A 109 5.04 5.88 -13.85
C ASP A 109 4.25 5.11 -14.92
N ALA A 110 4.04 3.80 -14.71
CA ALA A 110 3.14 2.97 -15.52
C ALA A 110 1.65 3.08 -15.10
N GLY A 111 1.31 4.00 -14.19
CA GLY A 111 -0.07 4.34 -13.84
C GLY A 111 -0.68 3.58 -12.67
N HIS A 112 0.09 2.78 -11.92
CA HIS A 112 -0.44 2.05 -10.76
C HIS A 112 -0.77 3.01 -9.60
N PRO A 113 -2.06 3.23 -9.23
CA PRO A 113 -2.43 4.32 -8.32
C PRO A 113 -1.88 4.17 -6.91
N VAL A 114 -1.81 2.93 -6.40
CA VAL A 114 -1.23 2.66 -5.08
C VAL A 114 0.28 2.84 -5.09
N ALA A 115 0.94 2.58 -6.22
CA ALA A 115 2.38 2.81 -6.32
C ALA A 115 2.69 4.31 -6.37
N GLN A 116 1.84 5.09 -7.04
CA GLN A 116 1.95 6.56 -7.03
C GLN A 116 1.86 7.12 -5.60
N GLU A 117 0.93 6.63 -4.77
CA GLU A 117 0.85 7.01 -3.36
C GLU A 117 2.13 6.61 -2.58
N ALA A 118 2.61 5.38 -2.78
CA ALA A 118 3.81 4.90 -2.11
C ALA A 118 5.07 5.70 -2.50
N VAL A 119 5.23 6.05 -3.78
CA VAL A 119 6.34 6.89 -4.25
C VAL A 119 6.25 8.30 -3.68
N GLY A 120 5.04 8.88 -3.62
CA GLY A 120 4.79 10.15 -2.95
C GLY A 120 5.25 10.13 -1.49
N ALA A 121 4.94 9.05 -0.77
CA ALA A 121 5.37 8.87 0.62
C ALA A 121 6.89 8.71 0.77
N GLN A 122 7.55 8.01 -0.15
CA GLN A 122 9.00 7.86 -0.14
C GLN A 122 9.70 9.21 -0.30
N TYR A 123 9.28 10.02 -1.28
CA TYR A 123 9.80 11.38 -1.46
C TYR A 123 9.53 12.30 -0.26
N LYS A 124 8.38 12.19 0.40
CA LYS A 124 8.08 12.98 1.61
C LYS A 124 8.96 12.58 2.79
N SER A 125 9.18 11.27 2.96
CA SER A 125 9.91 10.72 4.10
C SER A 125 11.43 10.92 4.01
N GLY A 126 11.98 10.96 2.80
CA GLY A 126 13.42 11.04 2.58
C GLY A 126 14.21 9.78 2.96
N LYS A 127 13.54 8.64 3.24
CA LYS A 127 14.19 7.43 3.81
C LYS A 127 14.94 6.59 2.77
N ALA A 128 14.32 6.34 1.62
CA ALA A 128 14.90 5.53 0.54
C ALA A 128 15.47 6.39 -0.61
N VAL A 129 14.99 7.63 -0.73
CA VAL A 129 15.38 8.62 -1.74
C VAL A 129 15.49 9.98 -1.06
N ALA A 130 16.27 10.91 -1.61
CA ALA A 130 16.34 12.27 -1.09
C ALA A 130 14.94 12.90 -1.00
N ARG A 131 14.68 13.60 0.11
CA ARG A 131 13.39 14.26 0.33
C ARG A 131 13.12 15.27 -0.78
N ASN A 132 11.92 15.22 -1.36
CA ASN A 132 11.48 16.15 -2.40
C ASN A 132 9.97 16.36 -2.30
N ASP A 133 9.57 17.44 -1.63
CA ASP A 133 8.16 17.71 -1.35
C ASP A 133 7.37 18.01 -2.63
N ALA A 134 7.98 18.65 -3.63
CA ALA A 134 7.34 18.90 -4.92
C ALA A 134 7.07 17.60 -5.71
N ALA A 135 8.06 16.72 -5.80
CA ALA A 135 7.86 15.41 -6.42
C ALA A 135 6.85 14.56 -5.62
N SER A 136 6.87 14.64 -4.29
CA SER A 136 5.88 13.98 -3.45
C SER A 136 4.47 14.43 -3.78
N PHE A 137 4.25 15.74 -3.86
CA PHE A 137 2.97 16.33 -4.22
C PHE A 137 2.48 15.87 -5.59
N ASP A 138 3.35 15.88 -6.61
CA ASP A 138 2.99 15.44 -7.97
C ASP A 138 2.52 13.98 -8.00
N TYR A 139 3.21 13.09 -7.28
CA TYR A 139 2.81 11.68 -7.21
C TYR A 139 1.52 11.48 -6.41
N TYR A 140 1.33 12.21 -5.31
CA TYR A 140 0.05 12.21 -4.59
C TYR A 140 -1.09 12.75 -5.44
N LEU A 141 -0.86 13.77 -6.26
CA LEU A 141 -1.88 14.29 -7.17
C LEU A 141 -2.31 13.23 -8.18
N LYS A 142 -1.36 12.52 -8.79
CA LYS A 142 -1.67 11.39 -9.70
C LYS A 142 -2.49 10.31 -8.98
N ALA A 143 -2.06 9.86 -7.81
CA ALA A 143 -2.79 8.85 -7.03
C ALA A 143 -4.20 9.33 -6.63
N ALA A 144 -4.33 10.59 -6.23
CA ALA A 144 -5.60 11.21 -5.87
C ALA A 144 -6.57 11.27 -7.06
N THR A 145 -6.08 11.61 -8.26
CA THR A 145 -6.90 11.54 -9.48
C THR A 145 -7.33 10.11 -9.83
N GLY A 146 -6.54 9.11 -9.42
CA GLY A 146 -6.88 7.69 -9.50
C GLY A 146 -7.81 7.18 -8.39
N GLY A 147 -8.34 8.04 -7.51
CA GLY A 147 -9.30 7.65 -6.47
C GLY A 147 -8.67 7.25 -5.14
N ILE A 148 -7.35 7.35 -4.97
CA ILE A 148 -6.68 6.94 -3.73
C ILE A 148 -6.94 7.97 -2.62
N ARG A 149 -7.84 7.63 -1.69
CA ARG A 149 -8.29 8.52 -0.61
C ARG A 149 -7.15 9.07 0.27
N PRO A 150 -6.15 8.26 0.72
CA PRO A 150 -5.01 8.82 1.45
C PRO A 150 -4.23 9.88 0.66
N ALA A 151 -4.09 9.70 -0.65
CA ALA A 151 -3.42 10.66 -1.51
C ALA A 151 -4.23 11.96 -1.67
N MET A 152 -5.56 11.87 -1.81
CA MET A 152 -6.43 13.06 -1.83
C MET A 152 -6.28 13.92 -0.57
N LEU A 153 -6.10 13.29 0.60
CA LEU A 153 -5.86 14.01 1.86
C LEU A 153 -4.53 14.77 1.81
N ASN A 154 -3.46 14.11 1.37
CA ASN A 154 -2.16 14.75 1.20
C ASN A 154 -2.19 15.91 0.19
N VAL A 155 -2.96 15.79 -0.90
CA VAL A 155 -3.15 16.87 -1.88
C VAL A 155 -3.92 18.05 -1.28
N ALA A 156 -4.99 17.78 -0.54
CA ALA A 156 -5.76 18.82 0.14
C ALA A 156 -4.86 19.61 1.12
N THR A 157 -4.11 18.91 1.97
CA THR A 157 -3.13 19.52 2.88
C THR A 157 -2.03 20.26 2.13
N GLY A 158 -1.49 19.68 1.05
CA GLY A 158 -0.48 20.30 0.22
C GLY A 158 -0.91 21.66 -0.30
N TYR A 159 -2.13 21.77 -0.84
CA TYR A 159 -2.68 23.05 -1.25
C TYR A 159 -2.98 24.00 -0.09
N CYS A 160 -3.46 23.53 1.07
CA CYS A 160 -3.80 24.41 2.19
C CYS A 160 -2.57 24.99 2.90
N LEU A 161 -1.51 24.20 3.03
CA LEU A 161 -0.29 24.58 3.75
C LEU A 161 0.84 25.03 2.83
N GLY A 162 0.75 24.76 1.53
CA GLY A 162 1.84 24.97 0.59
C GLY A 162 2.94 23.91 0.70
N ASP A 163 2.61 22.68 1.11
CA ASP A 163 3.54 21.56 1.21
C ASP A 163 3.71 20.91 -0.18
N GLY A 164 4.89 21.13 -0.79
CA GLY A 164 5.21 20.63 -2.13
C GLY A 164 4.55 21.37 -3.30
N VAL A 165 3.67 22.34 -3.03
CA VAL A 165 2.99 23.16 -4.05
C VAL A 165 2.77 24.58 -3.51
N SER A 166 2.52 25.56 -4.38
CA SER A 166 2.11 26.89 -3.91
C SER A 166 0.77 26.80 -3.16
N LYS A 167 0.70 27.45 -1.99
CA LYS A 167 -0.51 27.52 -1.17
C LYS A 167 -1.69 28.04 -2.01
N ASN A 168 -2.77 27.27 -2.03
CA ASN A 168 -4.03 27.57 -2.69
C ASN A 168 -5.19 26.95 -1.90
N VAL A 169 -5.66 27.68 -0.89
CA VAL A 169 -6.75 27.23 0.01
C VAL A 169 -8.02 26.86 -0.78
N LYS A 170 -8.32 27.56 -1.88
CA LYS A 170 -9.49 27.26 -2.71
C LYS A 170 -9.41 25.86 -3.32
N GLU A 171 -8.27 25.48 -3.90
CA GLU A 171 -8.08 24.12 -4.42
C GLU A 171 -8.03 23.08 -3.29
N GLY A 172 -7.40 23.41 -2.15
CA GLY A 172 -7.40 22.52 -0.98
C GLY A 172 -8.81 22.19 -0.50
N ARG A 173 -9.67 23.21 -0.31
CA ARG A 173 -11.09 23.02 0.05
C ARG A 173 -11.86 22.21 -0.98
N ARG A 174 -11.60 22.39 -2.28
CA ARG A 174 -12.20 21.59 -3.36
C ARG A 174 -11.85 20.11 -3.26
N TRP A 175 -10.61 19.78 -2.91
CA TRP A 175 -10.20 18.39 -2.65
C TRP A 175 -10.87 17.81 -1.40
N VAL A 176 -11.03 18.60 -0.33
CA VAL A 176 -11.80 18.20 0.87
C VAL A 176 -13.26 17.90 0.53
N ASP A 177 -13.90 18.76 -0.28
CA ASP A 177 -15.29 18.52 -0.72
C ASP A 177 -15.41 17.22 -1.53
N THR A 178 -14.40 16.94 -2.35
CA THR A 178 -14.32 15.70 -3.14
C THR A 178 -14.15 14.47 -2.23
N LEU A 179 -13.29 14.54 -1.22
CA LEU A 179 -13.08 13.50 -0.20
C LEU A 179 -14.35 13.19 0.60
N ASN A 180 -15.13 14.22 0.90
CA ASN A 180 -16.34 14.13 1.72
C ASN A 180 -17.57 13.69 0.93
N LYS A 181 -17.53 13.77 -0.40
CA LYS A 181 -18.65 13.40 -1.26
C LYS A 181 -19.06 11.95 -1.02
N GLY A 182 -20.32 11.75 -0.60
CA GLY A 182 -20.88 10.43 -0.31
C GLY A 182 -20.43 9.81 1.02
N GLN A 183 -19.70 10.53 1.88
CA GLN A 183 -19.34 10.07 3.22
C GLN A 183 -20.38 10.53 4.26
N PRO A 184 -20.66 9.74 5.30
CA PRO A 184 -21.44 10.21 6.43
C PRO A 184 -20.71 11.36 7.14
N LYS A 185 -21.45 12.34 7.69
CA LYS A 185 -20.87 13.52 8.36
C LYS A 185 -19.81 13.17 9.41
N ALA A 186 -19.99 12.07 10.14
CA ALA A 186 -19.05 11.61 11.16
C ALA A 186 -17.67 11.16 10.61
N LYS A 187 -17.53 10.95 9.30
CA LYS A 187 -16.29 10.57 8.61
C LYS A 187 -15.79 11.65 7.64
N ALA A 188 -16.45 12.82 7.63
CA ALA A 188 -16.07 13.93 6.77
C ALA A 188 -14.93 14.71 7.42
N PHE A 189 -13.94 15.11 6.61
CA PHE A 189 -12.88 16.01 7.04
C PHE A 189 -13.40 17.44 7.10
N SER A 190 -13.11 18.15 8.18
CA SER A 190 -13.37 19.58 8.28
C SER A 190 -12.23 20.37 7.64
N TYR A 191 -12.50 21.62 7.24
CA TYR A 191 -11.43 22.50 6.76
C TYR A 191 -10.43 22.85 7.87
N GLY A 192 -10.89 22.92 9.12
CA GLY A 192 -10.04 23.14 10.29
C GLY A 192 -9.08 21.98 10.54
N ASP A 193 -9.50 20.74 10.26
CA ASP A 193 -8.66 19.54 10.42
C ASP A 193 -7.41 19.58 9.53
N LEU A 194 -7.45 20.37 8.46
CA LEU A 194 -6.40 20.49 7.45
C LEU A 194 -5.82 21.91 7.38
N GLU A 195 -6.16 22.77 8.35
CA GLU A 195 -5.73 24.18 8.42
C GLU A 195 -6.01 24.95 7.11
N CYS A 196 -7.10 24.59 6.44
CA CYS A 196 -7.55 25.18 5.18
C CYS A 196 -8.40 26.44 5.40
N GLU A 197 -8.00 27.35 6.30
CA GLU A 197 -8.74 28.58 6.62
C GLU A 197 -8.57 29.68 5.56
#